data_AF-A0A3Q7IWV9-F1
#
_entry.id   AF-A0A3Q7IWV9-F1
#
_cell.length_a   1.000
_cell.length_b   1.000
_cell.length_c   1.000
_cell.angle_alpha   90.00
_cell.angle_beta   90.00
_cell.angle_gamma   90.00
#
_symmetry.space_group_name_H-M   'P 1'
#
loop_
_entity.id
_entity.type
_entity.pdbx_description
1 polymer ?
#
loop_
_entity_poly.entity_id
_entity_poly.type
_entity_poly.pdbx_seq_one_letter_code
_entity_poly.pdbx_strand_id
1 'polypeptide(L)'
;MTDLKRIHSHFIKSGLIKNKIASSHVLAFSAKSPPNGDINYANLVFTHIENPTLCNWNTIIRGFLESSTLKYVIHIFIEMLNNSQVQPHMLN
;
A
#
# COMPACT_ATOMS: atom_id res chain seq x y z
N MET A 1 2.80 2.17 -15.02
CA MET A 1 1.49 1.87 -14.39
C MET A 1 0.58 0.96 -15.20
N THR A 2 0.46 1.10 -16.53
CA THR A 2 -0.47 0.28 -17.35
C THR A 2 -0.27 -1.22 -17.18
N ASP A 3 0.97 -1.71 -17.29
CA ASP A 3 1.26 -3.15 -17.16
C ASP A 3 0.98 -3.68 -15.76
N LEU A 4 1.31 -2.89 -14.73
CA LEU A 4 0.99 -3.23 -13.35
C LEU A 4 -0.53 -3.38 -13.15
N LYS A 5 -1.33 -2.44 -13.67
CA LYS A 5 -2.80 -2.50 -13.57
C LYS A 5 -3.36 -3.74 -14.28
N ARG A 6 -2.75 -4.14 -15.42
CA ARG A 6 -3.10 -5.39 -16.12
C ARG A 6 -2.76 -6.63 -15.29
N ILE A 7 -1.55 -6.70 -14.73
CA ILE A 7 -1.13 -7.81 -13.86
C ILE A 7 -2.03 -7.91 -12.62
N HIS A 8 -2.30 -6.77 -11.96
CA HIS A 8 -3.18 -6.75 -10.81
C HIS A 8 -4.60 -7.22 -11.17
N SER A 9 -5.16 -6.80 -12.31
CA SER A 9 -6.46 -7.31 -12.78
C SER A 9 -6.46 -8.83 -12.99
N HIS A 10 -5.35 -9.39 -13.46
CA HIS A 10 -5.20 -10.84 -13.61
C HIS A 10 -5.13 -11.53 -12.24
N PHE A 11 -4.40 -10.97 -11.26
CA PHE A 11 -4.35 -11.49 -9.90
C PHE A 11 -5.72 -11.50 -9.21
N ILE A 12 -6.54 -10.49 -9.48
CA ILE A 12 -7.92 -10.43 -8.98
C ILE A 12 -8.72 -11.58 -9.60
N LYS A 13 -8.69 -11.72 -10.93
CA LYS A 13 -9.47 -12.74 -11.65
C LYS A 13 -9.06 -14.17 -11.30
N SER A 14 -7.78 -14.41 -11.03
CA SER A 14 -7.26 -15.74 -10.65
C SER A 14 -7.36 -16.03 -9.15
N GLY A 15 -7.79 -15.06 -8.33
CA GLY A 15 -7.83 -15.19 -6.87
C GLY A 15 -6.47 -15.07 -6.18
N LEU A 16 -5.36 -14.93 -6.93
CA LEU A 16 -4.01 -14.76 -6.39
C LEU A 16 -3.86 -13.52 -5.52
N ILE A 17 -4.72 -12.50 -5.70
CA ILE A 17 -4.66 -11.28 -4.90
C ILE A 17 -4.89 -11.52 -3.39
N LYS A 18 -5.53 -12.64 -3.02
CA LYS A 18 -5.70 -13.06 -1.61
C LYS A 18 -4.37 -13.47 -0.96
N ASN A 19 -3.33 -13.72 -1.76
CA ASN A 19 -1.99 -13.97 -1.25
C ASN A 19 -1.38 -12.66 -0.75
N LYS A 20 -1.05 -12.62 0.55
CA LYS A 20 -0.46 -11.45 1.23
C LYS A 20 0.81 -10.93 0.55
N ILE A 21 1.64 -11.81 -0.01
CA ILE A 21 2.89 -11.43 -0.69
C ILE A 21 2.56 -10.76 -2.01
N ALA A 22 1.63 -11.32 -2.79
CA ALA A 22 1.23 -10.78 -4.08
C ALA A 22 0.64 -9.37 -3.95
N SER A 23 -0.29 -9.17 -3.01
CA SER A 23 -0.88 -7.86 -2.73
C SER A 23 0.15 -6.86 -2.19
N SER A 24 1.08 -7.30 -1.34
CA SER A 24 2.20 -6.47 -0.87
C SER A 24 3.12 -6.00 -1.99
N HIS A 25 3.43 -6.86 -2.97
CA HIS A 25 4.24 -6.48 -4.14
C HIS A 25 3.52 -5.48 -5.04
N VAL A 26 2.22 -5.67 -5.29
CA VAL A 26 1.42 -4.71 -6.05
C VAL A 26 1.40 -3.35 -5.34
N LEU A 27 1.21 -3.34 -4.02
CA LEU A 27 1.25 -2.12 -3.22
C LEU A 27 2.62 -1.43 -3.32
N ALA A 28 3.71 -2.16 -3.08
CA ALA A 28 5.06 -1.61 -3.10
C ALA A 28 5.45 -1.02 -4.45
N PHE A 29 5.02 -1.64 -5.55
CA PHE A 29 5.27 -1.09 -6.88
C PHE A 29 4.40 0.15 -7.15
N SER A 30 3.15 0.13 -6.70
CA SER A 30 2.22 1.25 -6.87
C SER A 30 2.62 2.49 -6.07
N ALA A 31 3.15 2.31 -4.86
CA ALA A 31 3.49 3.38 -3.93
C ALA A 31 4.80 4.12 -4.26
N LYS A 32 5.48 3.76 -5.36
CA LYS A 32 6.67 4.48 -5.81
C LYS A 32 6.33 5.90 -6.24
N SER A 33 7.29 6.80 -6.12
CA SER A 33 7.20 8.14 -6.69
C SER A 33 6.96 8.11 -8.21
N PRO A 34 6.31 9.14 -8.79
CA PRO A 34 6.21 9.31 -10.23
C PRO A 34 7.59 9.29 -10.92
N PRO A 35 7.68 8.82 -12.19
CA PRO A 35 6.58 8.39 -13.05
C PRO A 35 6.18 6.90 -12.90
N ASN A 36 6.88 6.16 -12.02
CA ASN A 36 6.77 4.71 -11.98
C ASN A 36 5.62 4.20 -11.11
N GLY A 37 5.19 4.98 -10.12
CA GLY A 37 4.04 4.67 -9.28
C GLY A 37 2.89 5.68 -9.40
N ASP A 38 1.84 5.42 -8.62
CA ASP A 38 0.57 6.14 -8.58
C ASP A 38 0.02 5.95 -7.16
N ILE A 39 0.25 6.95 -6.29
CA ILE A 39 -0.10 6.86 -4.86
C ILE A 39 -1.60 6.67 -4.64
N ASN A 40 -2.44 7.21 -5.52
CA ASN A 40 -3.89 7.01 -5.45
C ASN A 40 -4.24 5.54 -5.72
N TYR A 41 -3.59 4.94 -6.71
CA TYR A 41 -3.74 3.51 -6.96
C TYR A 41 -3.16 2.65 -5.85
N ALA A 42 -2.01 3.03 -5.27
CA ALA A 42 -1.44 2.34 -4.12
C ALA A 42 -2.42 2.34 -2.93
N ASN A 43 -3.06 3.48 -2.66
CA ASN A 43 -4.09 3.59 -1.63
C ASN A 43 -5.29 2.67 -1.92
N LEU A 44 -5.75 2.60 -3.18
CA LEU A 44 -6.81 1.66 -3.57
C LEU A 44 -6.41 0.20 -3.34
N VAL A 45 -5.17 -0.17 -3.63
CA VAL A 45 -4.67 -1.53 -3.35
C VAL A 45 -4.63 -1.77 -1.85
N PHE A 46 -4.08 -0.82 -1.08
CA PHE A 46 -3.92 -0.90 0.36
C PHE A 46 -5.24 -1.14 1.09
N THR A 47 -6.30 -0.40 0.74
CA THR A 47 -7.62 -0.55 1.38
C THR A 47 -8.30 -1.89 1.15
N HIS A 48 -7.82 -2.67 0.17
CA HIS A 48 -8.30 -4.03 -0.10
C HIS A 48 -7.43 -5.13 0.54
N ILE A 49 -6.35 -4.77 1.24
CA ILE A 49 -5.52 -5.74 1.97
C ILE A 49 -6.14 -6.00 3.33
N GLU A 50 -6.66 -7.21 3.52
CA GLU A 50 -7.10 -7.66 4.84
C GLU A 50 -5.90 -7.93 5.76
N ASN A 51 -5.94 -7.39 6.97
CA ASN A 51 -4.86 -7.48 7.98
C ASN A 51 -3.48 -7.07 7.43
N PRO A 52 -3.28 -5.77 7.10
CA PRO A 52 -2.03 -5.28 6.53
C PRO A 52 -0.84 -5.52 7.46
N THR A 53 0.29 -5.94 6.90
CA THR A 53 1.55 -6.11 7.63
C THR A 53 2.20 -4.77 7.95
N LEU A 54 3.16 -4.73 8.89
CA LEU A 54 3.98 -3.55 9.15
C LEU A 54 4.60 -2.98 7.87
N CYS A 55 5.06 -3.86 6.97
CA CYS A 55 5.63 -3.47 5.69
C CYS A 55 4.59 -2.76 4.81
N ASN A 56 3.34 -3.19 4.81
CA ASN A 56 2.27 -2.55 4.04
C ASN A 56 1.98 -1.14 4.57
N TRP A 57 1.80 -1.00 5.90
CA TRP A 57 1.61 0.30 6.56
C TRP A 57 2.75 1.26 6.23
N ASN A 58 3.99 0.83 6.43
CA ASN A 58 5.18 1.63 6.15
C ASN A 58 5.28 2.03 4.68
N THR A 59 4.92 1.13 3.77
CA THR A 59 4.94 1.39 2.33
C THR A 59 3.96 2.49 1.95
N ILE A 60 2.72 2.43 2.44
CA ILE A 60 1.71 3.43 2.08
C ILE A 60 1.98 4.78 2.77
N ILE A 61 2.45 4.77 4.02
CA ILE A 61 2.88 5.99 4.75
C ILE A 61 4.00 6.69 3.98
N ARG A 62 5.06 5.95 3.60
CA ARG A 62 6.16 6.52 2.82
C ARG A 62 5.70 7.07 1.48
N GLY A 63 4.84 6.34 0.77
CA GLY A 63 4.27 6.81 -0.50
C GLY A 63 3.55 8.15 -0.37
N PHE A 64 2.75 8.34 0.69
CA PHE A 64 2.05 9.61 0.93
C PHE A 64 2.96 10.74 1.42
N LEU A 65 4.05 10.42 2.14
CA LEU A 65 5.09 11.38 2.50
C LEU A 65 5.79 11.91 1.25
N GLU A 66 6.20 11.02 0.35
CA GLU A 66 6.83 11.36 -0.93
C GLU A 66 5.89 12.16 -1.86
N SER A 67 4.58 11.88 -1.84
CA SER A 67 3.58 12.62 -2.61
C SER A 67 3.12 13.94 -1.98
N SER A 68 3.78 14.40 -0.90
CA SER A 68 3.46 15.65 -0.18
C SER A 68 2.02 15.73 0.34
N THR A 69 1.37 14.59 0.62
CA THR A 69 -0.04 14.54 1.02
C THR A 69 -0.21 14.25 2.51
N LEU A 70 0.34 15.13 3.35
CA LEU A 70 0.46 14.95 4.81
C LEU A 70 -0.85 14.59 5.54
N LYS A 71 -1.99 15.12 5.09
CA LYS A 71 -3.29 14.80 5.71
C LYS A 71 -3.58 13.30 5.70
N TYR A 72 -3.24 12.61 4.61
CA TYR A 72 -3.44 11.17 4.49
C TYR A 72 -2.44 10.38 5.33
N VAL A 73 -1.20 10.88 5.47
CA VAL A 73 -0.19 10.26 6.35
C VAL A 73 -0.71 10.15 7.78
N ILE A 74 -1.22 11.27 8.33
CA ILE A 74 -1.76 11.29 9.70
C ILE A 74 -2.94 10.32 9.83
N HIS A 75 -3.84 10.30 8.85
CA HIS A 75 -5.00 9.41 8.86
C HIS A 75 -4.59 7.94 8.86
N ILE A 76 -3.71 7.54 7.93
CA ILE A 76 -3.18 6.18 7.80
C ILE A 76 -2.44 5.76 9.08
N PHE A 77 -1.65 6.66 9.67
CA PHE A 77 -0.92 6.38 10.90
C PHE A 77 -1.85 6.12 12.09
N ILE A 78 -2.90 6.94 12.23
CA ILE A 78 -3.93 6.72 13.26
C ILE A 78 -4.67 5.39 13.01
N GLU A 79 -4.99 5.07 11.76
CA GLU A 79 -5.61 3.80 11.39
C GLU A 79 -4.73 2.60 11.77
N MET A 80 -3.42 2.68 11.52
CA MET A 80 -2.44 1.68 11.94
C MET A 80 -2.48 1.46 13.46
N LEU A 81 -2.49 2.53 14.26
CA LEU A 81 -2.53 2.44 15.72
C LEU A 81 -3.82 1.82 16.25
N ASN A 82 -4.94 2.01 15.57
CA ASN A 82 -6.24 1.50 15.99
C ASN A 82 -6.53 0.07 15.53
N ASN A 83 -6.02 -0.34 14.37
CA ASN A 83 -6.37 -1.61 13.73
C ASN A 83 -5.30 -2.71 13.88
N SER A 84 -4.11 -2.41 14.38
CA SER A 84 -3.00 -3.35 14.33
C SER A 84 -2.52 -3.77 15.73
N GLN A 85 -2.21 -5.07 15.88
CA GLN A 85 -1.31 -5.56 16.94
C GLN A 85 0.15 -5.12 16.69
N VAL A 86 0.38 -4.21 15.74
CA VAL A 86 1.68 -3.92 15.14
C VAL A 86 2.10 -2.53 15.61
N GLN A 87 3.12 -2.47 16.47
CA GLN A 87 3.63 -1.19 16.94
C GLN A 87 4.44 -0.49 15.83
N PRO A 88 4.31 0.85 15.67
CA PRO A 88 5.17 1.60 14.76
C PRO A 88 6.61 1.53 15.27
N HIS A 89 7.44 0.74 14.59
CA HIS A 89 8.88 0.94 14.67
C HIS A 89 9.22 2.08 13.71
N MET A 90 9.79 3.16 14.23
CA MET A 90 10.36 4.22 13.39
C MET A 90 11.36 3.57 12.43
N LEU A 91 11.12 3.74 11.13
CA LEU A 91 12.09 3.41 10.10
C LEU A 91 13.26 4.40 10.27
N ASN A 92 14.38 3.88 10.77
CA ASN A 92 15.68 4.56 10.73
C ASN A 92 16.18 4.70 9.30
#